data_AF-A0A2M6ZGD6-F1
#
_entry.id   AF-A0A2M6ZGD6-F1
#
_cell.length_a   1.000
_cell.length_b   1.000
_cell.length_c   1.000
_cell.angle_alpha   90.00
_cell.angle_beta   90.00
_cell.angle_gamma   90.00
#
_symmetry.space_group_name_H-M   'P 1'
#
loop_
_entity.id
_entity.type
_entity.pdbx_description
1 polymer ?
#
loop_
_entity_poly.entity_id
_entity_poly.type
_entity_poly.pdbx_seq_one_letter_code
_entity_poly.pdbx_strand_id
1 'polypeptide(L)'
;MKNLLDSLKNLIQRDERLISKGEILKNKVIELALKLDKDLIELLLVDKQMKEVFFTEIGNATIFDKDKFIKFISNKQFLPDSYTAFKNKIGLILGDEYLSEKKEVVLSWPYKDCVLEGGMTKEDQKRDEIFWNEILAPDEISRLLDPKVFTNAKRIDKKGEHKLDEFRTDENGNIKDNLIIKGNNFLALHSLKKRFAGKVKLIYIDPPYNTGGSLETFTYNNAFNHSTWITFMKNRLEVAREFLTDDGFIAIAIDHNELFYLGALADEIFDRDNRL
;
A
#
# COMPACT_ATOMS: atom_id res chain seq x y z
N MET A 1 -22.63 31.60 31.86
CA MET A 1 -23.05 30.85 30.66
C MET A 1 -22.21 29.59 30.59
N LYS A 2 -22.79 28.40 30.72
CA LYS A 2 -22.04 27.15 30.54
C LYS A 2 -21.57 27.07 29.09
N ASN A 3 -20.28 26.89 28.86
CA ASN A 3 -19.73 26.65 27.53
C ASN A 3 -20.33 25.34 27.01
N LEU A 4 -20.78 25.30 25.74
CA LEU A 4 -21.33 24.11 25.09
C LEU A 4 -20.44 22.88 25.30
N LEU A 5 -19.13 23.12 25.28
CA LEU A 5 -18.10 22.11 25.50
C LEU A 5 -18.13 21.50 26.90
N ASP A 6 -18.32 22.32 27.94
CA ASP A 6 -18.42 21.86 29.33
C ASP A 6 -19.74 21.11 29.55
N SER A 7 -20.83 21.58 28.94
CA SER A 7 -22.11 20.88 28.98
C SER A 7 -22.00 19.48 28.37
N LEU A 8 -21.34 19.36 27.20
CA LEU A 8 -21.15 18.08 26.52
C LEU A 8 -20.22 17.13 27.29
N LYS A 9 -19.13 17.63 27.87
CA LYS A 9 -18.24 16.82 28.72
C LYS A 9 -18.98 16.24 29.92
N ASN A 10 -19.77 17.07 30.61
CA ASN A 10 -20.56 16.64 31.77
C ASN A 10 -21.64 15.61 31.39
N LEU A 11 -22.21 15.70 30.18
CA LEU A 11 -23.17 14.72 29.68
C LEU A 11 -22.49 13.38 29.40
N ILE A 12 -21.41 13.38 28.61
CA ILE A 12 -20.67 12.16 28.26
C ILE A 12 -20.12 11.46 29.51
N GLN A 13 -19.74 12.22 30.54
CA GLN A 13 -19.30 11.66 31.84
C GLN A 13 -20.41 10.91 32.62
N ARG A 14 -21.67 10.95 32.18
CA ARG A 14 -22.75 10.15 32.78
C ARG A 14 -22.85 8.76 32.17
N ASP A 15 -22.23 8.52 31.03
CA ASP A 15 -22.20 7.21 30.39
C ASP A 15 -20.87 6.52 30.73
N GLU A 16 -20.94 5.56 31.66
CA GLU A 16 -19.78 4.79 32.10
C GLU A 16 -19.10 4.05 30.94
N ARG A 17 -19.82 3.75 29.86
CA ARG A 17 -19.25 3.07 28.67
C ARG A 17 -18.23 3.98 27.96
N LEU A 18 -18.35 5.29 28.11
CA LEU A 18 -17.54 6.31 27.43
C LEU A 18 -16.38 6.82 28.26
N ILE A 19 -16.18 6.28 29.46
CA ILE A 19 -15.15 6.72 30.41
C ILE A 19 -14.19 5.57 30.72
N SER A 20 -12.91 5.88 30.81
CA SER A 20 -11.90 4.96 31.36
C SER A 20 -10.93 5.75 32.23
N LYS A 21 -10.70 5.30 33.46
CA LYS A 21 -9.79 5.95 34.43
C LYS A 21 -10.07 7.45 34.65
N GLY A 22 -11.32 7.89 34.50
CA GLY A 22 -11.72 9.29 34.65
C GLY A 22 -11.58 10.15 33.38
N GLU A 23 -11.12 9.58 32.27
CA GLU A 23 -10.98 10.25 30.99
C GLU A 23 -12.03 9.80 29.98
N ILE A 24 -12.46 10.73 29.11
CA ILE A 24 -13.44 10.45 28.06
C ILE A 24 -12.74 9.73 26.90
N LEU A 25 -13.26 8.56 26.53
CA LEU A 25 -12.79 7.77 25.40
C LEU A 25 -13.31 8.35 24.07
N LYS A 26 -12.63 9.39 23.54
CA LYS A 26 -13.01 10.10 22.30
C LYS A 26 -13.36 9.16 21.15
N ASN A 27 -12.51 8.17 20.87
CA ASN A 27 -12.72 7.24 19.76
C ASN A 27 -14.00 6.42 19.95
N LYS A 28 -14.34 6.06 21.19
CA LYS A 28 -15.56 5.32 21.51
C LYS A 28 -16.80 6.20 21.38
N VAL A 29 -16.71 7.49 21.76
CA VAL A 29 -17.79 8.47 21.52
C VAL A 29 -18.05 8.62 20.02
N ILE A 30 -17.00 8.74 19.21
CA ILE A 30 -17.11 8.84 17.74
C ILE A 30 -17.69 7.54 17.15
N GLU A 31 -17.23 6.39 17.61
CA GLU A 31 -17.75 5.09 17.16
C GLU A 31 -19.24 4.93 17.45
N LEU A 32 -19.69 5.27 18.66
CA LEU A 32 -21.10 5.21 19.04
C LEU A 32 -21.94 6.24 18.25
N ALA A 33 -21.41 7.43 18.00
CA ALA A 33 -22.08 8.43 17.17
C ALA A 33 -22.25 7.97 15.72
N LEU A 34 -21.23 7.32 15.13
CA LEU A 34 -21.29 6.73 13.79
C LEU A 34 -22.32 5.59 13.69
N LYS A 35 -22.43 4.78 14.75
CA LYS A 35 -23.39 3.67 14.87
C LYS A 35 -24.80 4.12 15.23
N LEU A 36 -25.03 5.41 15.45
CA LEU A 36 -26.30 5.96 15.95
C LEU A 36 -26.75 5.25 17.23
N ASP A 37 -25.83 5.06 18.18
CA ASP A 37 -26.09 4.41 19.46
C ASP A 37 -27.26 5.09 20.18
N LYS A 38 -28.25 4.28 20.56
CA LYS A 38 -29.49 4.75 21.16
C LYS A 38 -29.24 5.52 22.46
N ASP A 39 -28.43 4.97 23.35
CA ASP A 39 -28.19 5.54 24.69
C ASP A 39 -27.44 6.88 24.59
N LEU A 40 -26.45 6.97 23.68
CA LEU A 40 -25.75 8.23 23.39
C LEU A 40 -26.70 9.29 22.84
N ILE A 41 -27.57 8.93 21.88
CA ILE A 41 -28.51 9.88 21.29
C ILE A 41 -29.55 10.34 22.32
N GLU A 42 -30.11 9.43 23.12
CA GLU A 42 -31.03 9.78 24.20
C GLU A 42 -30.39 10.71 25.22
N LEU A 43 -29.14 10.45 25.60
CA LEU A 43 -28.37 11.30 26.51
C LEU A 43 -28.19 12.73 25.96
N LEU A 44 -27.93 12.86 24.66
CA LEU A 44 -27.80 14.17 24.00
C LEU A 44 -29.14 14.89 23.85
N LEU A 45 -30.23 14.16 23.61
CA LEU A 45 -31.59 14.74 23.45
C LEU A 45 -32.13 15.35 24.74
N VAL A 46 -31.69 14.88 25.91
CA VAL A 46 -32.09 15.40 27.22
C VAL A 46 -31.61 16.85 27.41
N ASP A 47 -30.49 17.24 26.79
CA ASP A 47 -29.93 18.57 26.93
C ASP A 47 -30.40 19.51 25.82
N LYS A 48 -31.01 20.64 26.22
CA LYS A 48 -31.57 21.61 25.28
C LYS A 48 -30.51 22.24 24.36
N GLN A 49 -29.31 22.50 24.86
CA GLN A 49 -28.23 23.06 24.02
C GLN A 49 -27.73 22.03 23.02
N MET A 50 -27.57 20.77 23.42
CA MET A 50 -27.18 19.70 22.50
C MET A 50 -28.23 19.48 21.42
N LYS A 51 -29.51 19.51 21.78
CA LYS A 51 -30.63 19.40 20.83
C LYS A 51 -30.60 20.52 19.80
N GLU A 52 -30.42 21.78 20.21
CA GLU A 52 -30.36 22.93 19.30
C GLU A 52 -29.14 22.89 18.35
N VAL A 53 -28.01 22.33 18.80
CA VAL A 53 -26.77 22.35 18.02
C VAL A 53 -26.61 21.12 17.12
N PHE A 54 -26.92 19.93 17.60
CA PHE A 54 -26.60 18.66 16.93
C PHE A 54 -27.81 17.94 16.36
N PHE A 55 -29.00 18.53 16.45
CA PHE A 55 -30.21 17.94 15.88
C PHE A 55 -30.96 18.93 15.00
N THR A 56 -31.60 18.39 13.98
CA THR A 56 -32.44 19.15 13.05
C THR A 56 -33.85 18.55 13.07
N GLU A 57 -34.87 19.40 13.19
CA GLU A 57 -36.26 18.98 13.10
C GLU A 57 -36.72 19.07 11.63
N ILE A 58 -37.16 17.94 11.07
CA ILE A 58 -37.75 17.87 9.73
C ILE A 58 -39.15 17.29 9.87
N GLY A 59 -40.15 18.16 9.76
CA GLY A 59 -41.54 17.80 10.04
C GLY A 59 -41.71 17.33 11.49
N ASN A 60 -42.12 16.08 11.68
CA ASN A 60 -42.29 15.47 13.00
C ASN A 60 -41.09 14.62 13.47
N ALA A 61 -40.01 14.58 12.68
CA ALA A 61 -38.83 13.78 13.00
C ALA A 61 -37.67 14.67 13.49
N THR A 62 -37.01 14.23 14.56
CA THR A 62 -35.75 14.82 15.03
C THR A 62 -34.59 14.00 14.52
N ILE A 63 -33.73 14.60 13.68
CA ILE A 63 -32.61 13.93 13.03
C ILE A 63 -31.31 14.35 13.71
N PHE A 64 -30.49 13.38 14.10
CA PHE A 64 -29.15 13.62 14.65
C PHE A 64 -28.16 13.92 13.52
N ASP A 65 -27.56 15.11 13.56
CA ASP A 65 -26.47 15.52 12.66
C ASP A 65 -25.15 14.93 13.16
N LYS A 66 -24.96 13.64 12.87
CA LYS A 66 -23.78 12.89 13.30
C LYS A 66 -22.47 13.51 12.79
N ASP A 67 -22.47 14.09 11.59
CA ASP A 67 -21.26 14.64 10.98
C ASP A 67 -20.84 15.92 11.71
N LYS A 68 -21.79 16.80 12.02
CA LYS A 68 -21.56 17.99 12.84
C LYS A 68 -21.12 17.64 14.27
N PHE A 69 -21.73 16.61 14.87
CA PHE A 69 -21.34 16.16 16.20
C PHE A 69 -19.92 15.57 16.23
N ILE A 70 -19.58 14.69 15.29
CA ILE A 70 -18.25 14.10 15.16
C ILE A 70 -17.21 15.19 14.91
N LYS A 71 -17.51 16.17 14.06
CA LYS A 71 -16.64 17.31 13.80
C LYS A 71 -16.40 18.16 15.04
N PHE A 72 -17.43 18.35 15.88
CA PHE A 72 -17.30 19.04 17.16
C PHE A 72 -16.44 18.27 18.17
N ILE A 73 -16.70 16.97 18.38
CA ILE A 73 -15.88 16.10 19.25
C ILE A 73 -14.44 16.02 18.75
N SER A 74 -14.25 16.10 17.43
CA SER A 74 -12.93 16.06 16.80
C SER A 74 -12.11 17.34 17.04
N ASN A 75 -12.75 18.46 17.40
CA ASN A 75 -12.09 19.74 17.68
C ASN A 75 -11.15 19.65 18.90
N LYS A 76 -9.97 20.26 18.78
CA LYS A 76 -8.92 20.31 19.81
C LYS A 76 -9.34 20.91 21.14
N GLN A 77 -10.29 21.85 21.15
CA GLN A 77 -10.76 22.40 22.41
C GLN A 77 -11.45 21.33 23.28
N PHE A 78 -11.90 20.24 22.66
CA PHE A 78 -12.52 19.13 23.37
C PHE A 78 -11.48 18.32 24.18
N LEU A 79 -10.29 18.10 23.63
CA LEU A 79 -9.16 17.41 24.30
C LEU A 79 -7.79 17.98 23.85
N PRO A 80 -6.92 18.43 24.77
CA PRO A 80 -5.78 19.32 24.49
C PRO A 80 -4.54 18.71 23.81
N ASP A 81 -4.61 17.50 23.26
CA ASP A 81 -3.40 16.78 22.80
C ASP A 81 -2.97 17.05 21.34
N SER A 82 -3.29 18.21 20.74
CA SER A 82 -2.75 18.54 19.41
C SER A 82 -2.55 20.04 19.14
N TYR A 83 -1.32 20.39 18.75
CA TYR A 83 -0.89 21.75 18.40
C TYR A 83 -1.28 22.18 16.97
N THR A 84 -1.80 21.30 16.08
CA THR A 84 -2.31 21.69 14.73
C THR A 84 -3.71 21.12 14.43
N ALA A 85 -4.57 21.85 13.68
CA ALA A 85 -5.93 21.40 13.35
C ALA A 85 -5.97 20.14 12.46
N PHE A 86 -4.79 19.63 12.10
CA PHE A 86 -4.55 18.50 11.24
C PHE A 86 -4.19 17.28 12.10
N LYS A 87 -4.50 16.07 11.61
CA LYS A 87 -4.01 14.83 12.22
C LYS A 87 -2.47 14.83 12.16
N ASN A 88 -1.78 14.05 12.98
CA ASN A 88 -0.32 13.83 12.92
C ASN A 88 0.10 13.02 11.66
N LYS A 89 -0.53 13.27 10.50
CA LYS A 89 -0.30 12.57 9.23
C LYS A 89 -0.18 13.61 8.12
N ILE A 90 0.92 13.57 7.37
CA ILE A 90 1.10 14.39 6.17
C ILE A 90 0.34 13.73 5.03
N GLY A 91 -0.50 14.48 4.32
CA GLY A 91 -1.24 13.98 3.16
C GLY A 91 -2.03 15.07 2.47
N LEU A 92 -2.53 14.75 1.28
CA LEU A 92 -3.45 15.61 0.54
C LEU A 92 -4.86 15.42 1.08
N ILE A 93 -5.61 16.51 1.26
CA ILE A 93 -6.99 16.49 1.77
C ILE A 93 -7.95 17.12 0.75
N LEU A 94 -9.18 16.61 0.73
CA LEU A 94 -10.31 17.24 0.05
C LEU A 94 -11.38 17.54 1.10
N GLY A 95 -11.52 18.82 1.47
CA GLY A 95 -12.32 19.20 2.63
C GLY A 95 -11.60 18.83 3.93
N ASP A 96 -12.24 18.01 4.77
CA ASP A 96 -11.69 17.57 6.06
C ASP A 96 -11.15 16.13 6.04
N GLU A 97 -11.18 15.46 4.88
CA GLU A 97 -10.78 14.05 4.71
C GLU A 97 -9.52 13.91 3.86
N TYR A 98 -8.67 12.93 4.17
CA TYR A 98 -7.50 12.64 3.35
C TYR A 98 -7.89 11.94 2.05
N LEU A 99 -7.28 12.34 0.94
CA LEU A 99 -7.47 11.68 -0.36
C LEU A 99 -7.15 10.19 -0.30
N SER A 100 -6.19 9.78 0.54
CA SER A 100 -5.87 8.36 0.74
C SER A 100 -6.98 7.58 1.45
N GLU A 101 -7.82 8.23 2.26
CA GLU A 101 -8.93 7.57 2.96
C GLU A 101 -10.11 7.30 2.01
N LYS A 102 -10.26 8.09 0.94
CA LYS A 102 -11.41 8.00 0.05
C LYS A 102 -11.41 6.80 -0.90
N LYS A 103 -10.29 6.08 -1.11
CA LYS A 103 -10.14 5.09 -2.21
C LYS A 103 -10.55 5.61 -3.61
N GLU A 104 -10.79 6.91 -3.76
CA GLU A 104 -11.25 7.59 -4.97
C GLU A 104 -10.08 8.11 -5.82
N VAL A 105 -8.86 8.07 -5.29
CA VAL A 105 -7.66 8.57 -5.97
C VAL A 105 -6.72 7.41 -6.23
N VAL A 106 -6.33 7.25 -7.48
CA VAL A 106 -5.37 6.25 -7.94
C VAL A 106 -4.17 6.94 -8.57
N LEU A 107 -2.98 6.38 -8.37
CA LEU A 107 -1.81 6.76 -9.14
C LEU A 107 -2.06 6.34 -10.61
N SER A 108 -1.87 7.23 -11.58
CA SER A 108 -2.16 6.96 -12.99
C SER A 108 -1.03 7.46 -13.88
N TRP A 109 -0.65 6.64 -14.86
CA TRP A 109 0.41 6.93 -15.83
C TRP A 109 0.18 6.13 -17.13
N PRO A 110 0.79 6.54 -18.25
CA PRO A 110 0.74 5.77 -19.50
C PRO A 110 1.23 4.33 -19.31
N TYR A 111 0.49 3.36 -19.87
CA TYR A 111 0.81 1.93 -19.79
C TYR A 111 0.72 1.29 -18.39
N LYS A 112 0.03 1.94 -17.43
CA LYS A 112 -0.23 1.36 -16.10
C LYS A 112 -0.84 -0.05 -16.17
N ASP A 113 -1.73 -0.27 -17.14
CA ASP A 113 -2.47 -1.52 -17.36
C ASP A 113 -1.74 -2.47 -18.33
N CYS A 114 -0.42 -2.35 -18.43
CA CYS A 114 0.40 -3.18 -19.29
C CYS A 114 1.41 -4.01 -18.49
N VAL A 115 1.72 -5.17 -19.05
CA VAL A 115 2.83 -6.03 -18.64
C VAL A 115 3.97 -5.84 -19.62
N LEU A 116 5.14 -5.48 -19.09
CA LEU A 116 6.36 -5.27 -19.87
C LEU A 116 7.17 -6.56 -19.95
N GLU A 117 7.24 -7.14 -21.15
CA GLU A 117 7.98 -8.38 -21.40
C GLU A 117 9.50 -8.22 -21.16
N GLY A 118 10.07 -7.05 -21.47
CA GLY A 118 11.50 -6.75 -21.28
C GLY A 118 12.41 -7.61 -22.18
N GLY A 119 13.00 -7.00 -23.21
CA GLY A 119 13.63 -7.69 -24.33
C GLY A 119 15.07 -8.18 -24.16
N MET A 120 15.69 -8.17 -22.97
CA MET A 120 17.11 -8.58 -22.82
C MET A 120 17.27 -10.10 -22.77
N THR A 121 17.33 -10.74 -23.94
CA THR A 121 17.71 -12.16 -24.09
C THR A 121 19.20 -12.37 -24.36
N LYS A 122 19.91 -11.32 -24.83
CA LYS A 122 21.38 -11.25 -24.99
C LYS A 122 21.85 -9.84 -24.61
N GLU A 123 23.03 -9.74 -23.99
CA GLU A 123 23.64 -8.46 -23.60
C GLU A 123 23.83 -7.49 -24.77
N ASP A 124 23.86 -7.99 -26.02
CA ASP A 124 24.16 -7.21 -27.23
C ASP A 124 22.96 -6.94 -28.17
N GLN A 125 21.75 -7.39 -27.87
CA GLN A 125 20.60 -7.25 -28.80
C GLN A 125 19.60 -6.18 -28.34
N LYS A 126 19.58 -5.06 -29.07
CA LYS A 126 18.49 -4.06 -29.00
C LYS A 126 17.24 -4.65 -29.66
N ARG A 127 16.19 -4.87 -28.88
CA ARG A 127 14.88 -5.26 -29.37
C ARG A 127 13.85 -4.26 -28.84
N ASP A 128 12.88 -3.91 -29.67
CA ASP A 128 11.77 -3.08 -29.24
C ASP A 128 11.00 -3.77 -28.10
N GLU A 129 10.71 -3.00 -27.07
CA GLU A 129 9.90 -3.49 -25.95
C GLU A 129 8.45 -3.69 -26.36
N ILE A 130 7.86 -4.74 -25.81
CA ILE A 130 6.46 -5.05 -26.01
C ILE A 130 5.71 -4.84 -24.71
N PHE A 131 4.75 -3.91 -24.76
CA PHE A 131 3.78 -3.68 -23.70
C PHE A 131 2.50 -4.44 -24.04
N TRP A 132 2.21 -5.47 -23.27
CA TRP A 132 0.98 -6.24 -23.41
C TRP A 132 -0.09 -5.63 -22.51
N ASN A 133 -1.16 -5.08 -23.09
CA ASN A 133 -2.27 -4.55 -22.31
C ASN A 133 -3.10 -5.70 -21.71
N GLU A 134 -3.44 -5.58 -20.42
CA GLU A 134 -4.15 -6.61 -19.65
C GLU A 134 -5.51 -7.00 -20.24
N ILE A 135 -6.22 -6.08 -20.88
CA ILE A 135 -7.55 -6.31 -21.47
C ILE A 135 -7.42 -6.80 -22.91
N LEU A 136 -6.53 -6.19 -23.69
CA LEU A 136 -6.43 -6.44 -25.13
C LEU A 136 -5.59 -7.68 -25.48
N ALA A 137 -4.67 -8.09 -24.61
CA ALA A 137 -3.74 -9.19 -24.85
C ALA A 137 -3.62 -10.19 -23.66
N PRO A 138 -4.74 -10.69 -23.11
CA PRO A 138 -4.70 -11.58 -21.94
C PRO A 138 -4.00 -12.91 -22.23
N ASP A 139 -4.11 -13.43 -23.46
CA ASP A 139 -3.48 -14.71 -23.85
C ASP A 139 -1.95 -14.60 -23.88
N GLU A 140 -1.43 -13.49 -24.42
CA GLU A 140 0.02 -13.25 -24.47
C GLU A 140 0.59 -13.03 -23.07
N ILE A 141 -0.14 -12.32 -22.21
CA ILE A 141 0.23 -12.16 -20.80
C ILE A 141 0.22 -13.51 -20.11
N SER A 142 -0.82 -14.32 -20.26
CA SER A 142 -0.89 -15.64 -19.65
C SER A 142 0.30 -16.50 -20.05
N ARG A 143 0.61 -16.54 -21.35
CA ARG A 143 1.78 -17.24 -21.88
C ARG A 143 3.09 -16.70 -21.33
N LEU A 144 3.21 -15.38 -21.19
CA LEU A 144 4.37 -14.71 -20.64
C LEU A 144 4.58 -15.08 -19.17
N LEU A 145 3.50 -15.08 -18.37
CA LEU A 145 3.54 -15.31 -16.92
C LEU A 145 3.51 -16.80 -16.54
N ASP A 146 3.22 -17.69 -17.50
CA ASP A 146 3.24 -19.13 -17.25
C ASP A 146 4.61 -19.61 -16.74
N PRO A 147 4.65 -20.56 -15.78
CA PRO A 147 5.90 -21.09 -15.27
C PRO A 147 6.79 -21.63 -16.39
N LYS A 148 8.03 -21.13 -16.45
CA LYS A 148 9.03 -21.55 -17.42
C LYS A 148 9.86 -22.70 -16.87
N VAL A 149 10.31 -23.58 -17.76
CA VAL A 149 11.20 -24.69 -17.41
C VAL A 149 12.63 -24.14 -17.29
N PHE A 150 13.25 -24.34 -16.13
CA PHE A 150 14.67 -24.02 -15.94
C PHE A 150 15.54 -25.10 -16.59
N THR A 151 16.51 -24.67 -17.40
CA THR A 151 17.46 -25.54 -18.11
C THR A 151 18.89 -25.26 -17.67
N ASN A 152 19.83 -26.17 -17.98
CA ASN A 152 21.27 -26.00 -17.72
C ASN A 152 21.60 -25.85 -16.22
N ALA A 153 20.89 -26.55 -15.35
CA ALA A 153 21.15 -26.54 -13.92
C ALA A 153 22.51 -27.19 -13.60
N LYS A 154 23.34 -26.47 -12.84
CA LYS A 154 24.68 -26.90 -12.41
C LYS A 154 24.87 -26.57 -10.93
N ARG A 155 25.68 -27.36 -10.24
CA ARG A 155 26.13 -27.09 -8.87
C ARG A 155 27.56 -26.58 -8.90
N ILE A 156 27.82 -25.46 -8.24
CA ILE A 156 29.15 -24.84 -8.18
C ILE A 156 29.64 -24.89 -6.73
N ASP A 157 30.84 -25.43 -6.52
CA ASP A 157 31.52 -25.43 -5.23
C ASP A 157 33.02 -25.07 -5.37
N LYS A 158 33.80 -25.19 -4.29
CA LYS A 158 35.24 -24.89 -4.29
C LYS A 158 36.05 -25.73 -5.30
N LYS A 159 35.51 -26.86 -5.78
CA LYS A 159 36.16 -27.78 -6.74
C LYS A 159 35.72 -27.53 -8.19
N GLY A 160 34.79 -26.61 -8.44
CA GLY A 160 34.34 -26.23 -9.78
C GLY A 160 32.86 -26.53 -10.04
N GLU A 161 32.52 -26.72 -11.31
CA GLU A 161 31.15 -27.02 -11.78
C GLU A 161 30.87 -28.52 -11.81
N HIS A 162 29.71 -28.91 -11.32
CA HIS A 162 29.21 -30.29 -11.29
C HIS A 162 27.80 -30.37 -11.86
N LYS A 163 27.41 -31.54 -12.34
CA LYS A 163 26.01 -31.80 -12.71
C LYS A 163 25.13 -31.70 -11.46
N LEU A 164 23.95 -31.09 -11.59
CA LEU A 164 22.97 -31.09 -10.52
C LEU A 164 22.18 -32.40 -10.58
N ASP A 165 22.30 -33.25 -9.56
CA ASP A 165 21.47 -34.44 -9.41
C ASP A 165 20.13 -34.07 -8.77
N GLU A 166 20.16 -33.56 -7.54
CA GLU A 166 18.97 -33.13 -6.80
C GLU A 166 19.22 -31.83 -6.00
N PHE A 167 18.13 -31.13 -5.69
CA PHE A 167 18.15 -30.01 -4.75
C PHE A 167 18.14 -30.53 -3.32
N ARG A 168 18.96 -29.91 -2.46
CA ARG A 168 18.89 -30.12 -1.02
C ARG A 168 17.58 -29.54 -0.52
N THR A 169 16.80 -30.34 0.19
CA THR A 169 15.52 -29.92 0.76
C THR A 169 15.46 -30.17 2.26
N ASP A 170 14.62 -29.39 2.96
CA ASP A 170 14.25 -29.72 4.34
C ASP A 170 13.11 -30.75 4.40
N GLU A 171 12.71 -31.10 5.63
CA GLU A 171 11.59 -32.00 5.93
C GLU A 171 10.25 -31.57 5.29
N ASN A 172 10.10 -30.28 4.98
CA ASN A 172 8.91 -29.71 4.34
C ASN A 172 9.08 -29.57 2.82
N GLY A 173 10.18 -30.08 2.24
CA GLY A 173 10.47 -30.03 0.81
C GLY A 173 10.94 -28.65 0.31
N ASN A 174 11.31 -27.72 1.20
CA ASN A 174 11.83 -26.41 0.79
C ASN A 174 13.30 -26.51 0.40
N ILE A 175 13.67 -25.84 -0.70
CA ILE A 175 15.05 -25.83 -1.19
C ILE A 175 15.94 -25.09 -0.18
N LYS A 176 17.06 -25.72 0.19
CA LYS A 176 18.11 -25.17 1.06
C LYS A 176 19.36 -24.74 0.30
N ASP A 177 19.43 -25.01 -1.00
CA ASP A 177 20.52 -24.56 -1.84
C ASP A 177 20.44 -23.06 -2.14
N ASN A 178 21.60 -22.42 -2.25
CA ASN A 178 21.70 -21.08 -2.82
C ASN A 178 21.51 -21.17 -4.33
N LEU A 179 20.60 -20.35 -4.88
CA LEU A 179 20.24 -20.39 -6.29
C LEU A 179 20.73 -19.14 -7.00
N ILE A 180 21.39 -19.33 -8.16
CA ILE A 180 21.69 -18.27 -9.12
C ILE A 180 20.89 -18.58 -10.37
N ILE A 181 20.05 -17.64 -10.79
CA ILE A 181 19.15 -17.82 -11.93
C ILE A 181 19.54 -16.80 -12.99
N LYS A 182 19.90 -17.29 -14.18
CA LYS A 182 20.20 -16.45 -15.33
C LYS A 182 18.96 -16.38 -16.24
N GLY A 183 18.41 -15.18 -16.41
CA GLY A 183 17.27 -14.93 -17.28
C GLY A 183 16.59 -13.59 -16.98
N ASN A 184 15.48 -13.32 -17.67
CA ASN A 184 14.62 -12.19 -17.35
C ASN A 184 14.02 -12.40 -15.95
N ASN A 185 14.26 -11.44 -15.05
CA ASN A 185 13.84 -11.49 -13.65
C ASN A 185 12.32 -11.64 -13.49
N PHE A 186 11.53 -11.00 -14.35
CA PHE A 186 10.07 -11.05 -14.27
C PHE A 186 9.54 -12.46 -14.57
N LEU A 187 10.03 -13.10 -15.63
CA LEU A 187 9.73 -14.50 -15.95
C LEU A 187 10.21 -15.46 -14.86
N ALA A 188 11.40 -15.21 -14.31
CA ALA A 188 11.96 -16.01 -13.23
C ALA A 188 11.08 -15.94 -11.97
N LEU A 189 10.67 -14.74 -11.56
CA LEU A 189 9.79 -14.54 -10.41
C LEU A 189 8.47 -15.31 -10.58
N HIS A 190 7.79 -15.20 -11.73
CA HIS A 190 6.56 -15.95 -11.97
C HIS A 190 6.78 -17.48 -11.93
N SER A 191 7.90 -17.96 -12.45
CA SER A 191 8.25 -19.39 -12.44
C SER A 191 8.58 -19.93 -11.04
N LEU A 192 9.13 -19.09 -10.16
CA LEU A 192 9.50 -19.45 -8.78
C LEU A 192 8.33 -19.33 -7.80
N LYS A 193 7.30 -18.55 -8.16
CA LYS A 193 6.18 -18.18 -7.28
C LYS A 193 5.56 -19.37 -6.57
N LYS A 194 5.29 -20.46 -7.29
CA LYS A 194 4.68 -21.69 -6.73
C LYS A 194 5.46 -22.29 -5.56
N ARG A 195 6.78 -22.10 -5.50
CA ARG A 195 7.64 -22.71 -4.48
C ARG A 195 8.06 -21.75 -3.37
N PHE A 196 8.19 -20.47 -3.68
CA PHE A 196 8.81 -19.46 -2.81
C PHE A 196 7.86 -18.32 -2.36
N ALA A 197 6.61 -18.29 -2.82
CA ALA A 197 5.62 -17.33 -2.32
C ALA A 197 5.47 -17.42 -0.79
N GLY A 198 5.43 -16.27 -0.12
CA GLY A 198 5.31 -16.17 1.34
C GLY A 198 6.49 -16.72 2.14
N LYS A 199 7.68 -16.89 1.54
CA LYS A 199 8.85 -17.54 2.19
C LYS A 199 10.11 -16.68 2.20
N VAL A 200 10.11 -15.53 1.55
CA VAL A 200 11.29 -14.65 1.44
C VAL A 200 11.28 -13.64 2.58
N LYS A 201 12.30 -13.70 3.42
CA LYS A 201 12.44 -12.77 4.56
C LYS A 201 12.95 -11.39 4.16
N LEU A 202 13.81 -11.34 3.15
CA LEU A 202 14.48 -10.12 2.68
C LEU A 202 14.60 -10.14 1.16
N ILE A 203 14.15 -9.06 0.54
CA ILE A 203 14.43 -8.76 -0.87
C ILE A 203 15.29 -7.50 -0.91
N TYR A 204 16.46 -7.57 -1.54
CA TYR A 204 17.27 -6.41 -1.87
C TYR A 204 17.36 -6.30 -3.38
N ILE A 205 17.09 -5.11 -3.92
CA ILE A 205 17.23 -4.82 -5.35
C ILE A 205 17.95 -3.50 -5.57
N ASP A 206 18.76 -3.47 -6.62
CA ASP A 206 19.44 -2.29 -7.15
C ASP A 206 18.98 -2.08 -8.59
N PRO A 207 17.75 -1.55 -8.79
CA PRO A 207 17.19 -1.32 -10.12
C PRO A 207 17.97 -0.22 -10.87
N PRO A 208 17.79 -0.13 -12.19
CA PRO A 208 18.32 0.99 -12.98
C PRO A 208 17.76 2.33 -12.48
N TYR A 209 18.60 3.36 -12.35
CA TYR A 209 18.20 4.65 -11.75
C TYR A 209 17.60 5.66 -12.73
N ASN A 210 17.58 5.36 -14.02
CA ASN A 210 17.04 6.23 -15.07
C ASN A 210 17.70 7.63 -15.18
N THR A 211 19.04 7.69 -15.16
CA THR A 211 19.82 8.94 -15.12
C THR A 211 19.92 9.71 -16.45
N GLY A 212 19.37 9.18 -17.55
CA GLY A 212 19.30 9.87 -18.85
C GLY A 212 20.64 10.16 -19.55
N GLY A 213 21.70 9.39 -19.29
CA GLY A 213 23.06 9.60 -19.85
C GLY A 213 23.61 8.42 -20.66
N SER A 214 24.63 8.67 -21.48
CA SER A 214 25.27 7.75 -22.45
C SER A 214 25.87 6.43 -21.90
N LEU A 215 25.77 6.19 -20.60
CA LEU A 215 26.07 4.92 -19.92
C LEU A 215 24.80 4.03 -19.78
N GLU A 216 23.79 4.23 -20.64
CA GLU A 216 22.50 3.53 -20.63
C GLU A 216 22.66 2.00 -20.63
N THR A 217 22.74 1.42 -19.44
CA THR A 217 22.47 -0.01 -19.21
C THR A 217 20.97 -0.31 -19.36
N PHE A 218 20.14 0.73 -19.40
CA PHE A 218 18.70 0.72 -19.55
C PHE A 218 18.30 1.44 -20.87
N THR A 219 18.74 0.93 -22.02
CA THR A 219 18.35 1.43 -23.36
C THR A 219 16.93 0.92 -23.71
N TYR A 220 15.92 1.42 -22.99
CA TYR A 220 14.52 1.05 -23.21
C TYR A 220 13.78 2.14 -24.00
N ASN A 221 12.54 1.87 -24.43
CA ASN A 221 11.85 2.71 -25.41
C ASN A 221 11.69 4.17 -24.91
N ASN A 222 12.28 5.12 -25.66
CA ASN A 222 12.41 6.54 -25.31
C ASN A 222 11.13 7.37 -25.36
N ALA A 223 10.00 6.81 -25.81
CA ALA A 223 8.77 7.58 -25.95
C ALA A 223 8.17 8.04 -24.60
N PHE A 224 8.43 7.33 -23.49
CA PHE A 224 7.83 7.60 -22.18
C PHE A 224 8.73 7.21 -21.00
N ASN A 225 9.94 7.76 -20.93
CA ASN A 225 11.03 7.32 -20.05
C ASN A 225 10.62 6.94 -18.61
N HIS A 226 9.92 7.83 -17.89
CA HIS A 226 9.45 7.54 -16.52
C HIS A 226 8.29 6.53 -16.46
N SER A 227 7.36 6.57 -17.43
CA SER A 227 6.20 5.67 -17.47
C SER A 227 6.61 4.23 -17.80
N THR A 228 7.61 4.06 -18.66
CA THR A 228 8.26 2.78 -18.93
C THR A 228 8.92 2.25 -17.66
N TRP A 229 9.71 3.08 -16.99
CA TRP A 229 10.40 2.69 -15.76
C TRP A 229 9.44 2.28 -14.64
N ILE A 230 8.41 3.09 -14.36
CA ILE A 230 7.44 2.78 -13.30
C ILE A 230 6.60 1.55 -13.65
N THR A 231 6.29 1.30 -14.92
CA THR A 231 5.61 0.06 -15.36
C THR A 231 6.50 -1.16 -15.19
N PHE A 232 7.78 -1.05 -15.59
CA PHE A 232 8.80 -2.08 -15.38
C PHE A 232 8.90 -2.46 -13.90
N MET A 233 8.94 -1.45 -13.02
CA MET A 233 9.04 -1.64 -11.58
C MET A 233 7.73 -2.18 -10.98
N LYS A 234 6.57 -1.66 -11.38
CA LYS A 234 5.24 -2.13 -10.91
C LYS A 234 5.12 -3.63 -11.10
N ASN A 235 5.31 -4.12 -12.33
CA ASN A 235 5.13 -5.54 -12.64
C ASN A 235 6.03 -6.43 -11.73
N ARG A 236 7.25 -5.98 -11.41
CA ARG A 236 8.20 -6.75 -10.59
C ARG A 236 7.90 -6.65 -9.10
N LEU A 237 7.57 -5.46 -8.61
CA LEU A 237 7.29 -5.22 -7.20
C LEU A 237 5.98 -5.88 -6.76
N GLU A 238 4.97 -5.93 -7.63
CA GLU A 238 3.72 -6.66 -7.37
C GLU A 238 3.99 -8.14 -7.10
N VAL A 239 4.81 -8.78 -7.95
CA VAL A 239 5.18 -10.19 -7.76
C VAL A 239 6.10 -10.34 -6.54
N ALA A 240 7.07 -9.44 -6.35
CA ALA A 240 7.98 -9.48 -5.21
C ALA A 240 7.25 -9.42 -3.86
N ARG A 241 6.15 -8.65 -3.77
CA ARG A 241 5.28 -8.61 -2.59
C ARG A 241 4.76 -9.99 -2.22
N GLU A 242 4.36 -10.80 -3.20
CA GLU A 242 3.83 -12.14 -2.96
C GLU A 242 4.89 -13.13 -2.47
N PHE A 243 6.18 -12.82 -2.64
CA PHE A 243 7.27 -13.63 -2.13
C PHE A 243 7.58 -13.37 -0.67
N LEU A 244 7.32 -12.15 -0.17
CA LEU A 244 7.66 -11.75 1.18
C LEU A 244 6.83 -12.53 2.22
N THR A 245 7.46 -12.88 3.33
CA THR A 245 6.73 -13.26 4.56
C THR A 245 6.00 -12.05 5.14
N ASP A 246 5.01 -12.27 6.01
CA ASP A 246 4.27 -11.17 6.67
C ASP A 246 5.18 -10.22 7.48
N ASP A 247 6.31 -10.75 7.97
CA ASP A 247 7.34 -10.01 8.71
C ASP A 247 8.59 -9.72 7.85
N GLY A 248 8.51 -9.95 6.55
CA GLY A 248 9.58 -9.73 5.58
C GLY A 248 9.70 -8.26 5.21
N PHE A 249 10.86 -7.88 4.66
CA PHE A 249 11.06 -6.52 4.16
C PHE A 249 11.76 -6.48 2.80
N ILE A 250 11.49 -5.42 2.06
CA ILE A 250 12.15 -5.12 0.78
C ILE A 250 12.92 -3.82 0.89
N ALA A 251 14.18 -3.85 0.47
CA ALA A 251 15.05 -2.69 0.35
C ALA A 251 15.37 -2.44 -1.12
N ILE A 252 15.15 -1.21 -1.59
CA ILE A 252 15.32 -0.81 -2.98
C ILE A 252 16.33 0.33 -3.00
N ALA A 253 17.48 0.10 -3.62
CA ALA A 253 18.44 1.17 -3.87
C ALA A 253 17.93 2.07 -5.01
N ILE A 254 18.02 3.38 -4.84
CA ILE A 254 17.59 4.34 -5.85
C ILE A 254 18.31 5.68 -5.65
N ASP A 255 18.47 6.45 -6.71
CA ASP A 255 18.87 7.86 -6.63
C ASP A 255 17.65 8.79 -6.71
N HIS A 256 17.91 10.09 -6.83
CA HIS A 256 16.89 11.13 -6.85
C HIS A 256 15.98 11.15 -8.09
N ASN A 257 16.35 10.50 -9.21
CA ASN A 257 15.61 10.61 -10.47
C ASN A 257 14.23 9.94 -10.38
N GLU A 258 14.16 8.76 -9.78
CA GLU A 258 12.94 7.96 -9.67
C GLU A 258 12.43 7.81 -8.23
N LEU A 259 13.14 8.37 -7.24
CA LEU A 259 12.84 8.22 -5.81
C LEU A 259 11.37 8.47 -5.46
N PHE A 260 10.78 9.56 -5.96
CA PHE A 260 9.41 9.94 -5.61
C PHE A 260 8.37 9.07 -6.32
N TYR A 261 8.62 8.69 -7.58
CA TYR A 261 7.74 7.77 -8.31
C TYR A 261 7.78 6.37 -7.71
N LEU A 262 8.98 5.87 -7.39
CA LEU A 262 9.17 4.62 -6.67
C LEU A 262 8.49 4.66 -5.29
N GLY A 263 8.62 5.77 -4.56
CA GLY A 263 7.97 5.94 -3.26
C GLY A 263 6.45 5.85 -3.37
N ALA A 264 5.85 6.56 -4.33
CA ALA A 264 4.41 6.49 -4.57
C ALA A 264 3.94 5.09 -4.99
N LEU A 265 4.68 4.43 -5.88
CA LEU A 265 4.41 3.07 -6.31
C LEU A 265 4.53 2.06 -5.17
N ALA A 266 5.57 2.18 -4.34
CA ALA A 266 5.77 1.32 -3.19
C ALA A 266 4.69 1.51 -2.13
N ASP A 267 4.19 2.73 -1.92
CA ASP A 267 3.04 2.98 -1.04
C ASP A 267 1.76 2.32 -1.57
N GLU A 268 1.53 2.33 -2.89
CA GLU A 268 0.39 1.66 -3.51
C GLU A 268 0.50 0.12 -3.39
N ILE A 269 1.69 -0.43 -3.64
CA ILE A 269 1.91 -1.89 -3.63
C ILE A 269 2.00 -2.45 -2.21
N PHE A 270 2.75 -1.82 -1.31
CA PHE A 270 3.08 -2.39 0.00
C PHE A 270 2.27 -1.80 1.16
N ASP A 271 1.38 -0.84 0.88
CA ASP A 271 0.73 0.02 1.86
C ASP A 271 1.71 0.97 2.55
N ARG A 272 1.37 2.25 2.57
CA ARG A 272 2.19 3.32 3.17
C ARG A 272 2.44 3.10 4.65
N ASP A 273 1.50 2.50 5.36
CA ASP A 273 1.63 2.27 6.80
C ASP A 273 2.69 1.19 7.12
N ASN A 274 3.15 0.42 6.12
CA ASN A 274 4.25 -0.55 6.23
C ASN A 274 5.64 0.01 5.88
N ARG A 275 5.74 1.30 5.52
CA ARG A 275 7.03 1.94 5.19
C ARG A 275 7.88 2.12 6.45
N LEU A 276 9.16 1.75 6.35
CA LEU A 276 10.19 1.93 7.38
C LEU A 276 10.97 3.24 7.22
#